data_AF-A0A543F8I6-F1
#
_entry.id   AF-A0A543F8I6-F1
#
_cell.length_a   1.000
_cell.length_b   1.000
_cell.length_c   1.000
_cell.angle_alpha   90.00
_cell.angle_beta   90.00
_cell.angle_gamma   90.00
#
_symmetry.space_group_name_H-M   'P 1'
#
loop_
_entity.id
_entity.type
_entity.pdbx_description
1 polymer ?
#
loop_
_entity_poly.entity_id
_entity_poly.type
_entity_poly.pdbx_seq_one_letter_code
_entity_poly.pdbx_strand_id
1 'polypeptide(L)' 'MSSVSSAETGWFKSSYSSDSVACVQVKFEPGRVLVRDTKYRGEASARPMLACSPAEWAALTAGIRAGEFDRD' A
#
# COMPACT_ATOMS: atom_id res chain seq x y z
N MET A 1 -20.06 -8.38 14.26
CA MET A 1 -18.77 -8.53 13.55
C MET A 1 -17.89 -7.37 13.96
N SER A 2 -16.87 -7.64 14.79
CA SER A 2 -15.99 -6.62 15.34
C SER A 2 -15.11 -6.03 14.24
N SER A 3 -15.05 -4.70 14.14
CA SER A 3 -14.23 -4.01 13.15
C SER A 3 -12.76 -4.13 13.55
N VAL A 4 -12.01 -5.03 12.89
CA VAL A 4 -10.57 -5.16 13.08
C VAL A 4 -9.88 -3.91 12.56
N SER A 5 -9.05 -3.30 13.40
CA SER A 5 -8.34 -2.08 13.02
C SER A 5 -7.21 -2.38 12.04
N SER A 6 -6.89 -1.45 11.12
CA SER A 6 -5.86 -1.69 10.09
C SER A 6 -4.51 -2.13 10.66
N ALA A 7 -4.16 -1.63 11.85
CA ALA A 7 -2.94 -2.02 12.56
C ALA A 7 -2.91 -3.52 12.92
N GLU A 8 -4.04 -4.11 13.30
CA GLU A 8 -4.13 -5.54 13.64
C GLU A 8 -4.04 -6.45 12.40
N THR A 9 -4.35 -5.89 11.22
CA THR A 9 -4.28 -6.62 9.95
C THR A 9 -2.89 -6.58 9.30
N GLY A 10 -1.93 -5.86 9.89
CA GLY A 10 -0.59 -5.61 9.33
C GLY A 10 -0.54 -4.56 8.21
N TRP A 11 -1.67 -3.92 7.91
CA TRP A 11 -1.77 -2.86 6.91
C TRP A 11 -1.46 -1.51 7.53
N PHE A 12 -0.53 -0.78 6.95
CA PHE A 12 -0.13 0.55 7.41
C PHE A 12 -0.20 1.60 6.29
N LYS A 13 -0.32 2.86 6.71
CA LYS A 13 -0.24 4.05 5.86
C LYS A 13 1.09 4.76 6.13
N SER A 14 1.49 5.64 5.21
CA SER A 14 2.57 6.58 5.50
C SER A 14 2.20 7.49 6.67
N SER A 15 3.16 7.82 7.53
CA SER A 15 3.01 8.82 8.59
C SER A 15 2.76 10.23 8.04
N TYR A 16 3.08 10.46 6.78
CA TYR A 16 2.83 11.73 6.07
C TYR A 16 1.40 11.83 5.49
N SER A 17 0.58 10.79 5.63
CA SER A 17 -0.79 10.75 5.09
C SER A 17 -1.84 10.92 6.19
N SER A 18 -2.68 11.95 6.09
CA SER A 18 -3.86 12.12 6.95
C SER A 18 -5.08 11.37 6.38
N ASP A 19 -6.11 11.18 7.22
CA ASP A 19 -7.30 10.38 6.88
C ASP A 19 -8.11 10.95 5.70
N SER A 20 -8.03 12.26 5.47
CA SER A 20 -8.69 12.94 4.36
C SER A 20 -7.95 12.82 3.01
N VAL A 21 -6.66 12.46 3.02
CA VAL A 21 -5.80 12.49 1.81
C VAL A 21 -5.06 11.18 1.54
N ALA A 22 -5.21 10.16 2.39
CA ALA A 22 -4.57 8.86 2.19
C ALA A 22 -5.09 8.15 0.92
N CYS A 23 -4.19 7.83 -0.01
CA CYS A 23 -4.52 7.15 -1.27
C CYS A 23 -4.17 5.65 -1.27
N VAL A 24 -3.21 5.19 -0.45
CA VAL A 24 -2.80 3.78 -0.45
C VAL A 24 -2.44 3.26 0.94
N GLN A 25 -2.61 1.96 1.11
CA GLN A 25 -2.13 1.15 2.24
C GLN A 25 -1.16 0.09 1.73
N VAL A 26 -0.16 -0.22 2.56
CA VAL A 26 0.86 -1.23 2.26
C VAL A 26 0.87 -2.28 3.37
N LYS A 27 1.15 -3.53 3.00
CA LYS A 27 1.40 -4.62 3.94
C LYS A 27 2.60 -5.44 3.47
N PHE A 28 3.51 -5.71 4.41
CA PHE A 28 4.62 -6.63 4.20
C PHE A 28 4.28 -8.01 4.72
N GLU A 29 4.45 -9.02 3.86
CA GLU A 29 4.25 -10.43 4.20
C GLU A 29 5.47 -11.24 3.71
N PRO A 30 5.70 -12.44 4.26
CA PRO A 30 6.74 -13.32 3.75
C PRO A 30 6.59 -13.54 2.24
N GLY A 31 7.61 -13.13 1.49
CA GLY A 31 7.67 -13.31 0.04
C GLY A 31 6.87 -12.32 -0.81
N ARG A 32 6.14 -11.36 -0.23
CA ARG A 32 5.39 -10.35 -1.00
C ARG A 32 5.13 -9.04 -0.27
N VAL A 33 4.95 -7.99 -1.05
CA VAL A 33 4.43 -6.69 -0.64
C VAL A 33 3.08 -6.48 -1.31
N LEU A 34 2.07 -6.16 -0.50
CA LEU A 34 0.73 -5.88 -0.98
C LEU A 34 0.45 -4.38 -0.91
N VAL A 35 -0.21 -3.85 -1.94
CA VAL A 35 -0.65 -2.45 -2.01
C VAL A 35 -2.14 -2.42 -2.36
N ARG A 36 -2.90 -1.59 -1.64
CA ARG A 36 -4.32 -1.39 -1.92
C ARG A 36 -4.72 0.08 -1.77
N ASP A 37 -5.76 0.47 -2.48
CA ASP A 37 -6.38 1.78 -2.34
C ASP A 37 -7.22 1.84 -1.05
N THR A 38 -7.04 2.91 -0.28
CA THR A 38 -7.77 3.14 1.00
C THR A 38 -9.18 3.65 0.79
N LYS A 39 -9.46 4.31 -0.34
CA LYS A 39 -10.72 4.96 -0.69
C LYS A 39 -11.69 4.03 -1.43
N TYR A 40 -11.27 2.81 -1.77
CA TYR A 40 -12.13 1.84 -2.43
C TYR A 40 -13.43 1.61 -1.64
N ARG A 41 -14.56 1.92 -2.28
CA ARG A 41 -15.91 1.87 -1.68
C ARG A 41 -16.74 0.64 -2.08
N GLY A 42 -16.21 -0.24 -2.92
CA GLY A 42 -16.87 -1.50 -3.28
C GLY A 42 -16.72 -2.57 -2.20
N GLU A 43 -17.10 -3.81 -2.53
CA GLU A 43 -17.01 -4.92 -1.59
C GLU A 43 -15.56 -5.25 -1.20
N ALA A 44 -15.30 -5.40 0.10
CA ALA A 44 -13.96 -5.62 0.62
C ALA A 44 -13.26 -6.85 0.02
N SER A 45 -14.01 -7.92 -0.24
CA SER A 45 -13.52 -9.15 -0.87
C SER A 45 -13.14 -8.98 -2.34
N ALA A 46 -13.70 -7.98 -3.02
CA ALA A 46 -13.42 -7.65 -4.42
C ALA A 46 -12.42 -6.50 -4.56
N ARG A 47 -11.86 -5.99 -3.44
CA ARG A 47 -10.93 -4.87 -3.46
C ARG A 47 -9.66 -5.24 -4.25
N PRO A 48 -9.32 -4.51 -5.32
CA PRO A 48 -8.08 -4.77 -6.05
C PRO A 48 -6.85 -4.59 -5.16
N MET A 49 -5.90 -5.50 -5.28
CA MET A 49 -4.61 -5.43 -4.60
C MET A 49 -3.51 -5.69 -5.61
N LEU A 50 -2.48 -4.86 -5.58
CA LEU A 50 -1.24 -5.13 -6.28
C LEU A 50 -0.35 -5.97 -5.36
N ALA A 51 0.26 -7.02 -5.90
CA ALA A 51 1.21 -7.87 -5.21
C ALA A 51 2.53 -7.85 -5.99
N CYS A 52 3.63 -7.62 -5.30
CA CYS A 52 4.98 -7.68 -5.86
C CYS A 52 5.91 -8.41 -4.90
N SER A 53 7.02 -8.94 -5.41
CA SER A 53 8.08 -9.51 -4.58
C SER A 53 8.80 -8.42 -3.79
N PRO A 54 9.49 -8.77 -2.68
CA PRO A 54 10.31 -7.83 -1.94
C PRO A 54 11.40 -7.18 -2.80
N ALA A 55 11.94 -7.90 -3.79
CA ALA A 55 12.95 -7.39 -4.71
C ALA A 55 12.39 -6.32 -5.66
N GLU A 56 11.21 -6.57 -6.26
CA GLU A 56 10.53 -5.59 -7.10
C GLU A 56 10.14 -4.34 -6.32
N TRP A 57 9.66 -4.50 -5.08
CA TRP A 57 9.36 -3.37 -4.20
C TRP A 57 10.61 -2.53 -3.88
N ALA A 58 11.74 -3.19 -3.58
CA ALA A 58 13.00 -2.51 -3.33
C ALA A 58 13.48 -1.74 -4.58
N ALA A 59 13.40 -2.35 -5.76
CA ALA A 59 13.77 -1.70 -7.02
C ALA A 59 12.87 -0.48 -7.31
N LEU A 60 11.55 -0.63 -7.17
CA LEU A 60 10.59 0.46 -7.38
C LEU A 60 10.89 1.65 -6.45
N THR A 61 11.07 1.40 -5.15
CA THR A 61 11.32 2.47 -4.18
C THR A 61 12.69 3.14 -4.36
N ALA A 62 13.69 2.39 -4.84
CA ALA A 62 14.98 2.95 -5.22
C ALA A 62 14.87 3.87 -6.45
N GLY A 63 14.15 3.43 -7.50
CA GLY A 63 13.90 4.24 -8.70
C GLY A 63 13.17 5.54 -8.38
N ILE A 64 12.13 5.49 -7.53
CA ILE A 64 11.41 6.68 -7.05
C ILE A 64 12.37 7.66 -6.36
N ARG A 65 13.25 7.18 -5.47
CA ARG A 65 14.22 8.04 -4.78
C ARG A 65 15.28 8.62 -5.71
N ALA A 66 15.58 7.92 -6.80
CA ALA A 66 16.50 8.38 -7.83
C ALA A 66 15.86 9.37 -8.82
N GLY A 67 14.56 9.66 -8.69
CA GLY A 67 13.83 10.54 -9.61
C GLY A 67 13.51 9.88 -10.96
N GLU A 68 13.56 8.54 -11.06
CA GLU A 68 13.33 7.81 -12.32
C GLU A 68 11.96 8.11 -12.97
N PHE A 69 10.98 8.49 -12.15
CA PHE A 69 9.59 8.70 -12.56
C PHE A 69 9.13 10.16 -12.50
N ASP A 70 10.03 11.10 -12.20
CA ASP A 70 9.69 12.52 -12.22
C ASP A 70 9.40 12.93 -13.68
N ARG A 71 8.36 13.75 -13.86
CA ARG A 71 8.02 14.33 -15.17
C ARG A 71 8.55 15.75 -15.21
N ASP A 72 9.23 16.10 -16.32
CA ASP A 72 9.68 17.46 -16.63
C ASP A 72 8.54 18.49 -16.63
#